data_AF-A0A2E0BS59-F1
#
_entry.id   AF-A0A2E0BS59-F1
#
_cell.length_a   1.000
_cell.length_b   1.000
_cell.length_c   1.000
_cell.angle_alpha   90.00
_cell.angle_beta   90.00
_cell.angle_gamma   90.00
#
_symmetry.space_group_name_H-M   'P 1'
#
loop_
_entity.id
_entity.type
_entity.pdbx_description
1 polymer ?
#
loop_
_entity_poly.entity_id
_entity_poly.type
_entity_poly.pdbx_seq_one_letter_code
_entity_poly.pdbx_strand_id
1 'polypeptide(L)' 'MEKDIVENFFSFQLKRKITGLYKSFFFILEDLNSEGIKIPEENYKRIRKRILDQGNDTIRELEEYFDKYLEFHKNK' A
#
# COMPACT_ATOMS: atom_id res chain seq x y z
N MET A 1 17.17 -8.15 19.47
CA MET A 1 15.99 -7.87 20.33
C MET A 1 15.45 -6.46 20.08
N GLU A 2 16.16 -5.38 20.46
CA GLU A 2 15.67 -4.00 20.23
C GLU A 2 15.65 -3.61 18.74
N LYS A 3 16.68 -4.02 17.99
CA LYS A 3 16.75 -3.84 16.53
C LYS A 3 15.60 -4.54 15.80
N ASP A 4 15.27 -5.78 16.17
CA ASP A 4 14.14 -6.53 15.58
C ASP A 4 12.78 -5.90 15.91
N ILE A 5 12.63 -5.30 17.09
CA ILE A 5 11.40 -4.57 17.46
C ILE A 5 11.23 -3.33 16.58
N VAL A 6 12.31 -2.58 16.37
CA VAL A 6 12.28 -1.39 15.51
C VAL A 6 12.00 -1.77 14.05
N GLU A 7 12.66 -2.81 13.53
CA GLU A 7 12.43 -3.35 12.19
C GLU A 7 10.96 -3.75 11.99
N ASN A 8 10.40 -4.55 12.90
CA ASN A 8 8.99 -4.96 12.85
C ASN A 8 8.02 -3.78 12.98
N PHE A 9 8.34 -2.79 13.83
CA PHE A 9 7.54 -1.59 13.97
C PHE A 9 7.50 -0.79 12.68
N PHE A 10 8.64 -0.58 12.02
CA PHE A 10 8.70 0.15 10.75
C PHE A 10 7.95 -0.58 9.64
N SER A 11 8.15 -1.89 9.49
CA SER A 11 7.40 -2.69 8.50
C SER A 11 5.89 -2.61 8.72
N PHE A 12 5.45 -2.70 9.97
CA PHE A 12 4.04 -2.55 10.31
C PHE A 12 3.49 -1.16 10.00
N GLN A 13 4.20 -0.10 10.41
CA GLN A 13 3.76 1.28 10.16
C GLN A 13 3.73 1.60 8.67
N LEU A 14 4.74 1.16 7.92
CA LEU A 14 4.81 1.31 6.47
C LEU A 14 3.59 0.68 5.79
N LYS A 15 3.33 -0.60 6.06
CA LYS A 15 2.17 -1.32 5.53
C LYS A 15 0.85 -0.63 5.87
N ARG A 16 0.71 -0.18 7.12
CA ARG A 16 -0.47 0.55 7.58
C ARG A 16 -0.67 1.86 6.82
N LYS A 17 0.40 2.65 6.62
CA LYS A 17 0.34 3.94 5.92
C LYS A 17 0.03 3.77 4.43
N ILE A 18 0.67 2.80 3.76
CA ILE A 18 0.38 2.49 2.35
C ILE A 18 -1.06 2.02 2.21
N THR A 19 -1.51 1.10 3.05
CA THR A 19 -2.90 0.63 3.05
C THR A 19 -3.88 1.80 3.24
N GLY A 20 -3.58 2.73 4.15
CA GLY A 20 -4.38 3.94 4.36
C GLY A 20 -4.45 4.83 3.13
N LEU A 21 -3.32 5.07 2.46
CA LEU A 21 -3.25 5.86 1.24
C LEU A 21 -4.05 5.21 0.09
N TYR A 22 -3.89 3.91 -0.14
CA TYR A 22 -4.65 3.26 -1.21
C TYR A 22 -6.14 3.17 -0.88
N LYS A 23 -6.51 3.10 0.41
CA LYS A 23 -7.90 3.24 0.85
C LYS A 23 -8.49 4.61 0.52
N SER A 24 -7.72 5.70 0.61
CA SER A 24 -8.25 7.03 0.28
C SER A 24 -8.67 7.16 -1.19
N PHE A 25 -8.06 6.39 -2.10
CA PHE A 25 -8.53 6.37 -3.49
C PHE A 25 -9.91 5.71 -3.65
N PHE A 26 -10.27 4.74 -2.80
CA PHE A 26 -11.64 4.21 -2.80
C PHE A 26 -12.65 5.24 -2.31
N PHE A 27 -12.32 6.00 -1.26
CA PHE A 27 -13.17 7.09 -0.80
C PHE A 27 -13.38 8.14 -1.89
N ILE A 28 -12.32 8.53 -2.60
CA ILE A 28 -12.44 9.46 -3.74
C ILE A 28 -13.39 8.90 -4.82
N LEU A 29 -13.33 7.60 -5.13
CA LEU A 29 -14.25 6.99 -6.08
C LEU A 29 -15.70 6.99 -5.60
N GLU A 30 -15.92 6.78 -4.29
CA GLU A 30 -17.24 6.86 -3.65
C GLU A 30 -17.78 8.30 -3.62
N ASP A 31 -16.92 9.28 -3.36
CA ASP A 31 -17.25 10.71 -3.38
C ASP A 31 -17.68 11.15 -4.79
N LEU A 32 -16.90 10.80 -5.82
CA LEU A 32 -17.24 11.10 -7.22
C LEU A 32 -18.59 10.51 -7.62
N ASN A 33 -18.88 9.27 -7.20
CA ASN A 33 -20.18 8.66 -7.45
C ASN A 33 -21.31 9.38 -6.71
N SER A 34 -21.06 9.83 -5.47
CA SER A 34 -22.01 10.61 -4.66
C SER A 34 -22.29 12.00 -5.27
N GLU A 35 -21.31 12.60 -5.95
CA GLU A 35 -21.46 13.86 -6.70
C GLU A 35 -22.18 13.68 -8.05
N GLY A 36 -22.58 12.46 -8.40
CA GLY A 36 -23.32 12.14 -9.62
C GLY A 36 -22.43 11.82 -10.84
N ILE A 37 -21.11 11.72 -10.65
CA ILE A 37 -20.18 11.28 -11.70
C ILE A 37 -20.31 9.76 -11.85
N LYS A 38 -21.11 9.33 -12.82
CA LYS A 38 -21.31 7.91 -13.11
C LYS A 38 -20.12 7.33 -13.88
N ILE A 39 -19.27 6.61 -13.17
CA ILE A 39 -18.23 5.77 -13.79
C ILE A 39 -18.90 4.49 -14.27
N PRO A 40 -18.74 4.07 -15.55
CA PRO A 40 -19.25 2.79 -16.02
C PRO A 40 -18.74 1.63 -15.16
N GLU A 41 -19.60 0.67 -14.85
CA GLU A 41 -19.30 -0.43 -13.92
C GLU A 41 -17.99 -1.17 -14.24
N GLU A 42 -17.72 -1.45 -15.51
CA GLU A 42 -16.47 -2.12 -15.92
C GLU A 42 -15.23 -1.24 -15.70
N ASN A 43 -15.37 0.08 -15.88
CA ASN A 43 -14.29 1.01 -15.55
C ASN A 43 -14.09 1.07 -14.03
N TYR A 44 -15.18 1.09 -13.25
CA TYR A 44 -15.13 1.12 -11.80
C TYR A 44 -14.40 -0.12 -11.24
N LYS A 45 -14.78 -1.33 -11.71
CA LYS A 45 -14.10 -2.58 -11.36
C LYS A 45 -12.61 -2.54 -11.73
N ARG A 46 -12.27 -2.08 -12.93
CA ARG A 46 -10.88 -1.99 -13.39
C ARG A 46 -10.05 -1.02 -12.55
N ILE A 47 -10.60 0.15 -12.22
CA ILE A 47 -9.91 1.13 -11.37
C ILE A 47 -9.70 0.54 -9.96
N ARG A 48 -10.74 -0.09 -9.38
CA ARG A 48 -10.61 -0.71 -8.05
C ARG A 48 -9.54 -1.79 -8.02
N LYS A 49 -9.53 -2.68 -9.01
CA LYS A 49 -8.49 -3.71 -9.15
C LYS A 49 -7.11 -3.07 -9.23
N ARG A 50 -6.93 -2.04 -10.06
CA ARG A 50 -5.66 -1.34 -10.20
C ARG A 50 -5.18 -0.72 -8.88
N ILE A 51 -6.06 -0.08 -8.12
CA ILE A 51 -5.73 0.48 -6.80
C ILE A 51 -5.25 -0.63 -5.84
N LEU A 52 -5.93 -1.77 -5.80
CA LEU A 52 -5.53 -2.91 -4.97
C LEU A 52 -4.17 -3.48 -5.39
N ASP A 53 -4.01 -3.73 -6.69
CA ASP A 53 -2.79 -4.32 -7.25
C ASP A 53 -1.59 -3.42 -6.94
N GLN A 54 -1.68 -2.12 -7.25
CA GLN A 54 -0.62 -1.16 -6.97
C GLN A 54 -0.30 -1.04 -5.46
N GLY A 55 -1.31 -1.05 -4.59
CA GLY A 55 -1.10 -1.01 -3.14
C GLY A 55 -0.35 -2.24 -2.63
N ASN A 56 -0.74 -3.43 -3.10
CA ASN A 56 -0.09 -4.68 -2.73
C ASN A 56 1.33 -4.78 -3.30
N ASP A 57 1.54 -4.36 -4.55
CA ASP A 57 2.84 -4.34 -5.20
C ASP A 57 3.80 -3.39 -4.46
N THR A 58 3.33 -2.18 -4.13
CA THR A 58 4.12 -1.20 -3.36
C THR A 58 4.57 -1.77 -2.01
N ILE A 59 3.69 -2.47 -1.28
CA ILE A 59 4.03 -3.10 0.01
C ILE A 59 5.10 -4.16 -0.21
N ARG A 60 4.92 -5.06 -1.19
CA ARG A 60 5.86 -6.15 -1.48
C ARG A 60 7.24 -5.63 -1.87
N GLU A 61 7.31 -4.65 -2.77
CA GLU A 61 8.58 -4.05 -3.19
C GLU A 61 9.35 -3.41 -2.02
N LEU A 62 8.64 -2.70 -1.14
CA LEU A 62 9.27 -2.06 0.01
C LEU A 62 9.71 -3.05 1.08
N GLU A 63 8.93 -4.11 1.32
CA GLU A 63 9.34 -5.23 2.17
C GLU A 63 10.64 -5.86 1.64
N GLU A 64 10.72 -6.12 0.33
CA GLU A 64 11.95 -6.64 -0.31
C GLU A 64 13.15 -5.68 -0.20
N TYR A 65 12.94 -4.38 -0.38
CA TYR A 65 14.01 -3.39 -0.23
C TYR A 65 14.49 -3.30 1.22
N PHE A 66 13.57 -3.40 2.19
CA PHE A 66 13.91 -3.39 3.59
C PHE A 66 14.73 -4.64 3.96
N ASP A 67 14.32 -5.82 3.51
CA ASP A 67 15.06 -7.07 3.74
C ASP A 67 16.48 -6.99 3.15
N LYS A 68 16.62 -6.54 1.89
CA LYS A 68 17.94 -6.33 1.26
C LYS A 68 18.82 -5.35 2.03
N TYR A 69 18.23 -4.25 2.52
CA TYR A 69 18.95 -3.28 3.35
C TYR A 69 19.44 -3.91 4.65
N LEU A 70 18.58 -4.68 5.33
CA LEU A 70 18.93 -5.37 6.57
C LEU A 70 20.01 -6.44 6.36
N GLU A 71 19.93 -7.23 5.29
CA GLU A 71 20.95 -8.22 4.93
C GLU A 71 22.32 -7.56 4.68
N PHE A 72 22.35 -6.49 3.90
CA PHE A 72 23.59 -5.75 3.61
C PHE A 72 24.27 -5.22 4.90
N HIS A 73 23.46 -4.73 5.84
CA HIS A 73 23.95 -4.16 7.10
C HIS A 73 24.14 -5.19 8.23
N LYS A 74 23.69 -6.44 8.06
CA LYS A 74 24.01 -7.57 8.96
C LYS A 74 25.34 -8.24 8.57
N ASN A 75 25.75 -8.13 7.31
CA ASN A 75 26.98 -8.70 6.76
C ASN A 75 28.21 -7.75 6.79
N LYS A 76 28.06 -6.57 7.42
CA LYS A 76 29.13 -5.61 7.72
C LYS A 76 29.39 -5.56 9.21
#